data_AF-A0A1E1VZ71-F1
#
_entry.id   AF-A0A1E1VZ71-F1
#
_cell.length_a   1.000
_cell.length_b   1.000
_cell.length_c   1.000
_cell.angle_alpha   90.00
_cell.angle_beta   90.00
_cell.angle_gamma   90.00
#
_symmetry.space_group_name_H-M   'P 1'
#
loop_
_entity.id
_entity.type
_entity.pdbx_description
1 polymer ?
#
loop_
_entity_poly.entity_id
_entity_poly.type
_entity_poly.pdbx_seq_one_letter_code
_entity_poly.pdbx_strand_id
1 'polypeptide(L)'
;MALIRRCVPLFSKTAKLIPVSTPVQRIHRWVAPTLRELKKREDKLGGKVTNPRNTFLEWNLEAEIYAFGKRLNEDFDQDLLLQAFTDRSYVIKEEMKQKEMEIDIKMKDNKTLAEEGEKFMKEYIQLYLEAVLPKFPMEGIAGIKQHLMSEATLSHVSQHLGTKDIILAAEYPVDNYTLAKALKAIIGALVKSSGEESAAHFVRDFVITQLQGQDVNEYWHIEDPWSMLTGLLSNQGVQVEPRLIGETGKHTLLACYRVGLYVDKKMISSGFGETVATAKEMAAREALKKVFGTEDSMKPINFQLQGMPKAQSDARYQISAS
;
A
#
# COMPACT_ATOMS: atom_id res chain seq x y z
N MET A 1 -0.78 -57.21 -83.21
CA MET A 1 -0.27 -55.91 -82.68
C MET A 1 -1.28 -55.26 -81.70
N ALA A 2 -1.91 -56.05 -80.82
CA ALA A 2 -3.04 -55.61 -79.98
C ALA A 2 -2.68 -55.37 -78.50
N LEU A 3 -1.43 -55.64 -78.10
CA LEU A 3 -0.96 -55.47 -76.72
C LEU A 3 -0.41 -54.07 -76.43
N ILE A 4 0.00 -53.31 -77.46
CA ILE A 4 0.65 -52.00 -77.28
C ILE A 4 -0.38 -50.88 -77.03
N ARG A 5 -1.62 -51.01 -77.52
CA ARG A 5 -2.67 -49.98 -77.32
C ARG A 5 -3.40 -50.05 -75.98
N ARG A 6 -3.28 -51.15 -75.22
CA ARG A 6 -4.00 -51.32 -73.93
C ARG A 6 -3.26 -50.76 -72.71
N CYS A 7 -1.97 -50.48 -72.84
CA CYS A 7 -1.15 -49.95 -71.73
C CYS A 7 -0.99 -48.43 -71.74
N VAL A 8 -1.41 -47.74 -72.81
CA VAL A 8 -1.28 -46.28 -72.93
C VAL A 8 -2.11 -45.48 -71.89
N PRO A 9 -3.32 -45.89 -71.46
CA PRO A 9 -4.06 -45.10 -70.47
C PRO A 9 -3.59 -45.34 -69.03
N LEU A 10 -2.64 -46.27 -68.80
CA LEU A 10 -2.03 -46.50 -67.48
C LEU A 10 -0.83 -45.58 -67.24
N PHE A 11 -0.12 -45.15 -68.29
CA PHE A 11 0.98 -44.20 -68.16
C PHE A 11 0.54 -42.74 -68.02
N SER A 12 -0.66 -42.37 -68.48
CA SER A 12 -1.18 -41.00 -68.29
C SER A 12 -1.76 -40.75 -66.88
N LYS A 13 -2.11 -41.82 -66.14
CA LYS A 13 -2.58 -41.73 -64.74
C LYS A 13 -1.45 -41.78 -63.71
N THR A 14 -0.21 -42.00 -64.13
CA THR A 14 1.00 -41.86 -63.30
C THR A 14 1.70 -40.52 -63.46
N ALA A 15 1.03 -39.53 -64.08
CA ALA A 15 1.32 -38.14 -63.80
C ALA A 15 0.90 -37.89 -62.35
N LYS A 16 1.81 -38.23 -61.42
CA LYS A 16 1.75 -37.84 -60.03
C LYS A 16 1.26 -36.40 -60.03
N LEU A 17 0.13 -36.15 -59.37
CA LEU A 17 -0.17 -34.83 -58.82
C LEU A 17 1.02 -34.51 -57.93
N ILE A 18 2.08 -33.93 -58.50
CA ILE A 18 3.17 -33.35 -57.75
C ILE A 18 2.46 -32.26 -56.97
N PRO A 19 2.38 -32.33 -55.63
CA PRO A 19 1.81 -31.23 -54.89
C PRO A 19 2.60 -29.99 -55.31
N VAL A 20 1.92 -29.08 -56.02
CA VAL A 20 2.44 -27.79 -56.44
C VAL A 20 2.93 -27.14 -55.16
N SER A 21 4.26 -27.04 -55.05
CA SER A 21 5.03 -26.45 -53.96
C SER A 21 4.23 -26.31 -52.66
N THR A 22 4.34 -27.25 -51.71
CA THR A 22 4.05 -26.89 -50.33
C THR A 22 4.94 -25.69 -50.01
N PRO A 23 4.39 -24.50 -49.72
CA PRO A 23 5.21 -23.34 -49.39
C PRO A 23 5.87 -23.64 -48.03
N VAL A 24 7.04 -24.26 -48.07
CA VAL A 24 7.87 -24.41 -46.88
C VAL A 24 8.38 -23.01 -46.60
N GLN A 25 7.79 -22.32 -45.62
CA GLN A 25 8.33 -21.06 -45.12
C GLN A 25 9.78 -21.31 -44.73
N ARG A 26 10.73 -20.88 -45.56
CA ARG A 26 12.17 -20.99 -45.32
C ARG A 26 12.58 -19.91 -44.31
N ILE A 27 12.10 -20.03 -43.07
CA ILE A 27 12.65 -19.23 -41.98
C ILE A 27 13.99 -19.85 -41.62
N HIS A 28 15.08 -19.12 -41.87
CA HIS A 28 16.41 -19.61 -41.51
C HIS A 28 16.51 -19.78 -39.99
N ARG A 29 17.21 -20.83 -39.54
CA ARG A 29 17.36 -21.18 -38.12
C ARG A 29 17.99 -20.05 -37.29
N TRP A 30 18.74 -19.15 -37.91
CA TRP A 30 19.35 -17.98 -37.26
C TRP A 30 18.38 -16.82 -37.01
N VAL A 31 17.22 -16.77 -37.68
CA VAL A 31 16.27 -15.64 -37.58
C VAL A 31 15.63 -15.55 -36.19
N ALA A 32 15.20 -16.69 -35.64
CA ALA A 32 14.61 -16.72 -34.30
C ALA A 32 15.58 -16.24 -33.18
N PRO A 33 16.84 -16.72 -33.11
CA PRO A 33 17.78 -16.22 -32.10
C PRO A 33 18.16 -14.75 -32.32
N THR A 34 18.35 -14.28 -33.55
CA THR A 34 18.64 -12.86 -33.79
C THR A 34 17.47 -11.96 -33.41
N LEU A 35 16.22 -12.31 -33.75
CA LEU A 35 15.05 -11.54 -33.33
C LEU A 35 14.88 -11.52 -31.81
N ARG A 36 15.17 -12.63 -31.12
CA ARG A 36 15.18 -12.67 -29.65
C ARG A 36 16.23 -11.75 -29.05
N GLU A 37 17.45 -11.70 -29.63
CA GLU A 37 18.48 -10.78 -29.17
C GLU A 37 18.12 -9.31 -29.42
N LEU A 38 17.56 -8.99 -30.60
CA LEU A 38 17.08 -7.65 -30.91
C LEU A 38 16.00 -7.20 -29.93
N LYS A 39 15.03 -8.06 -29.63
CA LYS A 39 13.99 -7.80 -28.62
C LYS A 39 14.59 -7.54 -27.24
N LYS A 40 15.53 -8.39 -26.79
CA LYS A 40 16.22 -8.17 -25.51
C LYS A 40 16.96 -6.83 -25.44
N ARG A 41 17.54 -6.37 -26.56
CA ARG A 41 18.22 -5.07 -26.64
C ARG A 41 17.22 -3.91 -26.62
N GLU A 42 16.10 -4.04 -27.33
CA GLU A 42 14.99 -3.09 -27.30
C GLU A 42 14.43 -2.94 -25.88
N ASP A 43 14.18 -4.06 -25.18
CA ASP A 43 13.69 -4.06 -23.80
C ASP A 43 14.67 -3.36 -22.85
N LYS A 44 15.99 -3.52 -23.05
CA LYS A 44 17.03 -2.81 -22.26
C LYS A 44 17.06 -1.30 -22.49
N LEU A 45 16.62 -0.83 -23.66
CA LEU A 45 16.59 0.59 -24.00
C LEU A 45 15.34 1.32 -23.46
N GLY A 46 14.49 0.64 -22.69
CA GLY A 46 13.29 1.20 -22.09
C GLY A 46 11.98 0.59 -22.61
N GLY A 47 12.05 -0.31 -23.59
CA GLY A 47 10.90 -1.09 -24.07
C GLY A 47 9.76 -0.25 -24.67
N LYS A 48 8.65 -0.93 -24.98
CA LYS A 48 7.42 -0.34 -25.52
C LYS A 48 6.48 0.14 -24.40
N VAL A 49 5.43 0.87 -24.80
CA VAL A 49 4.28 1.23 -23.96
C VAL A 49 3.83 0.02 -23.14
N THR A 50 3.75 0.20 -21.81
CA THR A 50 3.29 -0.83 -20.90
C THR A 50 1.79 -1.03 -21.09
N ASN A 51 1.37 -2.26 -21.37
CA ASN A 51 -0.05 -2.60 -21.48
C ASN A 51 -0.58 -3.13 -20.15
N PRO A 52 -1.89 -2.97 -19.87
CA PRO A 52 -2.52 -3.58 -18.70
C PRO A 52 -2.53 -5.12 -18.81
N ARG A 53 -2.49 -5.80 -17.66
CA ARG A 53 -2.36 -7.27 -17.58
C ARG A 53 -3.51 -8.03 -18.25
N ASN A 54 -4.69 -7.41 -18.31
CA ASN A 54 -5.88 -7.93 -18.96
C ASN A 54 -5.77 -8.07 -20.49
N THR A 55 -4.78 -7.45 -21.13
CA THR A 55 -4.59 -7.52 -22.60
C THR A 55 -3.90 -8.81 -23.05
N PHE A 56 -3.29 -9.54 -22.13
CA PHE A 56 -2.55 -10.76 -22.42
C PHE A 56 -3.50 -11.97 -22.49
N LEU A 57 -3.21 -12.92 -23.37
CA LEU A 57 -4.03 -14.12 -23.61
C LEU A 57 -4.28 -14.96 -22.35
N GLU A 58 -3.29 -15.03 -21.45
CA GLU A 58 -3.30 -15.85 -20.23
C GLU A 58 -3.98 -15.12 -19.06
N TRP A 59 -5.07 -14.39 -19.30
CA TRP A 59 -5.79 -13.63 -18.29
C TRP A 59 -7.26 -14.01 -18.25
N ASN A 60 -7.78 -14.31 -17.06
CA ASN A 60 -9.19 -14.55 -16.82
C ASN A 60 -9.65 -13.79 -15.56
N LEU A 61 -10.53 -12.80 -15.74
CA LEU A 61 -10.98 -11.91 -14.67
C LEU A 61 -11.66 -12.66 -13.51
N GLU A 62 -12.55 -13.60 -13.79
CA GLU A 62 -13.29 -14.34 -12.74
C GLU A 62 -12.35 -15.18 -11.88
N ALA A 63 -11.39 -15.85 -12.52
CA ALA A 63 -10.40 -16.66 -11.83
C ALA A 63 -9.46 -15.81 -10.96
N GLU A 64 -9.07 -14.63 -11.45
CA GLU A 64 -8.19 -13.69 -10.73
C GLU A 64 -8.89 -13.07 -9.52
N ILE A 65 -10.18 -12.70 -9.64
CA ILE A 65 -10.99 -12.21 -8.53
C ILE A 65 -11.15 -13.29 -7.46
N TYR A 66 -11.44 -14.52 -7.86
CA TYR A 66 -11.54 -15.65 -6.94
C TYR A 66 -10.19 -15.93 -6.23
N ALA A 67 -9.10 -15.95 -6.99
CA ALA A 67 -7.76 -16.17 -6.46
C ALA A 67 -7.32 -15.04 -5.51
N PHE A 68 -7.73 -13.80 -5.78
CA PHE A 68 -7.46 -12.65 -4.91
C PHE A 68 -8.07 -12.84 -3.53
N GLY A 69 -9.35 -13.20 -3.45
CA GLY A 69 -10.01 -13.46 -2.17
C GLY A 69 -9.35 -14.60 -1.39
N LYS A 70 -9.09 -15.73 -2.06
CA LYS A 70 -8.45 -16.89 -1.42
C LYS A 70 -7.00 -16.65 -1.00
N ARG A 71 -6.24 -15.79 -1.71
CA ARG A 71 -4.89 -15.37 -1.31
C ARG A 71 -4.89 -14.65 0.04
N LEU A 72 -5.93 -13.85 0.30
CA LEU A 72 -6.10 -13.09 1.53
C LEU A 72 -6.71 -13.94 2.66
N ASN A 73 -7.12 -15.17 2.36
CA ASN A 73 -7.85 -16.04 3.28
C ASN A 73 -9.18 -15.42 3.78
N GLU A 74 -9.87 -14.69 2.90
CA GLU A 74 -11.15 -14.04 3.17
C GLU A 74 -12.23 -14.54 2.19
N ASP A 75 -13.49 -14.57 2.66
CA ASP A 75 -14.64 -15.00 1.86
C ASP A 75 -15.43 -13.79 1.34
N PHE A 76 -14.99 -13.28 0.19
CA PHE A 76 -15.66 -12.18 -0.50
C PHE A 76 -16.87 -12.64 -1.31
N ASP A 77 -17.89 -11.77 -1.37
CA ASP A 77 -18.90 -11.85 -2.42
C ASP A 77 -18.30 -11.37 -3.75
N GLN A 78 -18.36 -12.22 -4.77
CA GLN A 78 -17.70 -11.99 -6.06
C GLN A 78 -18.25 -10.76 -6.77
N ASP A 79 -19.55 -10.50 -6.65
CA ASP A 79 -20.21 -9.38 -7.32
C ASP A 79 -19.80 -8.04 -6.68
N LEU A 80 -19.72 -8.00 -5.35
CA LEU A 80 -19.27 -6.82 -4.60
C LEU A 80 -17.78 -6.56 -4.82
N LEU A 81 -16.97 -7.62 -4.90
CA LEU A 81 -15.55 -7.50 -5.16
C LEU A 81 -15.29 -7.01 -6.60
N LEU A 82 -16.05 -7.50 -7.58
CA LEU A 82 -16.03 -6.97 -8.95
C LEU A 82 -16.40 -5.48 -8.96
N GLN A 83 -17.46 -5.09 -8.23
CA GLN A 83 -17.85 -3.69 -8.09
C GLN A 83 -16.75 -2.84 -7.41
N ALA A 84 -15.97 -3.40 -6.48
CA ALA A 84 -14.86 -2.69 -5.85
C ALA A 84 -13.73 -2.39 -6.85
N PHE A 85 -13.48 -3.31 -7.79
CA PHE A 85 -12.46 -3.15 -8.83
C PHE A 85 -12.91 -2.31 -10.04
N THR A 86 -14.21 -2.00 -10.19
CA THR A 86 -14.72 -1.14 -11.27
C THR A 86 -14.61 0.35 -10.91
N ASP A 87 -13.65 1.05 -11.52
CA ASP A 87 -13.58 2.50 -11.38
C ASP A 87 -14.56 3.24 -12.30
N ARG A 88 -14.98 4.43 -11.86
CA ARG A 88 -15.87 5.33 -12.61
C ARG A 88 -15.33 5.64 -14.00
N SER A 89 -14.01 5.80 -14.15
CA SER A 89 -13.37 6.07 -15.44
C SER A 89 -13.65 4.95 -16.45
N TYR A 90 -13.59 3.70 -16.00
CA TYR A 90 -13.89 2.54 -16.84
C TYR A 90 -15.36 2.46 -17.21
N VAL A 91 -16.27 2.72 -16.26
CA VAL A 91 -17.72 2.76 -16.54
C VAL A 91 -18.04 3.80 -17.61
N ILE A 92 -17.47 5.00 -17.53
CA ILE A 92 -17.66 6.06 -18.55
C ILE A 92 -17.18 5.59 -19.93
N LYS A 93 -16.03 4.91 -19.98
CA LYS A 93 -15.47 4.40 -21.25
C LYS A 93 -16.37 3.34 -21.88
N GLU A 94 -16.94 2.44 -21.07
CA GLU A 94 -17.88 1.41 -21.54
C GLU A 94 -19.23 2.02 -21.94
N GLU A 95 -19.77 2.99 -21.20
CA GLU A 95 -20.98 3.73 -21.58
C GLU A 95 -20.84 4.43 -22.93
N MET A 96 -19.65 4.99 -23.25
CA MET A 96 -19.39 5.59 -24.56
C MET A 96 -19.43 4.55 -25.68
N LYS A 97 -18.76 3.40 -25.50
CA LYS A 97 -18.80 2.30 -26.48
C LYS A 97 -20.19 1.71 -26.65
N GLN A 98 -20.95 1.61 -25.57
CA GLN A 98 -22.32 1.11 -25.57
C GLN A 98 -23.25 2.03 -26.38
N LYS A 99 -23.09 3.35 -26.27
CA LYS A 99 -23.82 4.32 -27.10
C LYS A 99 -23.48 4.19 -28.58
N GLU A 100 -22.24 3.85 -28.93
CA GLU A 100 -21.85 3.58 -30.31
C GLU A 100 -22.47 2.30 -30.86
N MET A 101 -22.78 1.32 -29.99
CA MET A 101 -23.33 0.00 -30.36
C MET A 101 -24.84 -0.14 -30.10
N GLU A 102 -25.51 0.89 -29.57
CA GLU A 102 -26.93 0.91 -29.20
C GLU A 102 -27.34 -0.18 -28.16
N ILE A 103 -26.45 -0.50 -27.22
CA ILE A 103 -26.69 -1.47 -26.13
C ILE A 103 -26.78 -0.69 -24.80
N ASP A 104 -27.67 -1.07 -23.87
CA ASP A 104 -27.77 -0.45 -22.54
C ASP A 104 -27.51 -1.50 -21.43
N ILE A 105 -26.28 -1.51 -20.88
CA ILE A 105 -25.92 -2.35 -19.73
C ILE A 105 -25.41 -1.44 -18.60
N LYS A 106 -26.19 -1.37 -17.52
CA LYS A 106 -25.86 -0.55 -16.35
C LYS A 106 -24.79 -1.23 -15.50
N MET A 107 -23.59 -0.68 -15.51
CA MET A 107 -22.52 -1.05 -14.58
C MET A 107 -22.58 -0.21 -13.30
N LYS A 108 -22.16 -0.78 -12.18
CA LYS A 108 -22.06 -0.10 -10.88
C LYS A 108 -20.64 0.42 -10.65
N ASP A 109 -20.55 1.57 -10.00
CA ASP A 109 -19.28 2.18 -9.60
C ASP A 109 -18.82 1.73 -8.20
N ASN A 110 -17.51 1.83 -7.97
CA ASN A 110 -16.87 1.64 -6.68
C ASN A 110 -17.04 2.79 -5.66
N LYS A 111 -17.68 3.91 -6.02
CA LYS A 111 -17.73 5.13 -5.15
C LYS A 111 -18.37 4.88 -3.79
N THR A 112 -19.53 4.21 -3.76
CA THR A 112 -20.28 3.96 -2.52
C THR A 112 -19.52 3.05 -1.57
N LEU A 113 -18.90 1.99 -2.10
CA LEU A 113 -18.07 1.06 -1.34
C LEU A 113 -16.80 1.75 -0.81
N ALA A 114 -16.20 2.64 -1.60
CA ALA A 114 -15.02 3.38 -1.17
C ALA A 114 -15.34 4.34 -0.01
N GLU A 115 -16.49 5.01 -0.02
CA GLU A 115 -16.92 5.89 1.06
C GLU A 115 -17.19 5.12 2.37
N GLU A 116 -17.84 3.95 2.27
CA GLU A 116 -18.08 3.08 3.42
C GLU A 116 -16.78 2.52 4.00
N GLY A 117 -15.88 2.01 3.15
CA GLY A 117 -14.57 1.52 3.58
C GLY A 117 -13.70 2.62 4.19
N GLU A 118 -13.76 3.84 3.66
CA GLU A 118 -13.04 4.98 4.22
C GLU A 118 -13.54 5.36 5.62
N LYS A 119 -14.86 5.36 5.85
CA LYS A 119 -15.44 5.61 7.18
C LYS A 119 -15.00 4.54 8.17
N PHE A 120 -15.14 3.27 7.78
CA PHE A 120 -14.76 2.13 8.61
C PHE A 120 -13.27 2.18 9.00
N MET A 121 -12.37 2.41 8.04
CA MET A 121 -10.94 2.53 8.34
C MET A 121 -10.64 3.68 9.29
N LYS A 122 -11.25 4.85 9.10
CA LYS A 122 -11.02 6.02 9.97
C LYS A 122 -11.44 5.74 11.42
N GLU A 123 -12.55 5.04 11.60
CA GLU A 123 -13.06 4.67 12.92
C GLU A 123 -12.17 3.59 13.55
N TYR A 124 -11.86 2.52 12.82
CA TYR A 124 -11.03 1.43 13.32
C TYR A 124 -9.61 1.88 13.68
N ILE A 125 -8.92 2.60 12.80
CA ILE A 125 -7.56 3.09 13.04
C ILE A 125 -7.52 3.98 14.28
N GLN A 126 -8.54 4.84 14.45
CA GLN A 126 -8.61 5.68 15.63
C GLN A 126 -8.79 4.85 16.91
N LEU A 127 -9.75 3.94 16.96
CA LEU A 127 -9.98 3.07 18.11
C LEU A 127 -8.76 2.20 18.42
N TYR A 128 -8.09 1.71 17.39
CA TYR A 128 -6.88 0.90 17.52
C TYR A 128 -5.72 1.68 18.13
N LEU A 129 -5.44 2.88 17.62
CA LEU A 129 -4.37 3.74 18.13
C LEU A 129 -4.66 4.17 19.58
N GLU A 130 -5.91 4.48 19.91
CA GLU A 130 -6.32 4.83 21.27
C GLU A 130 -6.15 3.66 22.25
N ALA A 131 -6.39 2.42 21.80
CA ALA A 131 -6.21 1.23 22.63
C ALA A 131 -4.73 0.85 22.82
N VAL A 132 -3.89 1.02 21.79
CA VAL A 132 -2.46 0.67 21.82
C VAL A 132 -1.63 1.75 22.50
N LEU A 133 -1.97 3.03 22.30
CA LEU A 133 -1.22 4.19 22.79
C LEU A 133 -2.09 5.06 23.72
N PRO A 134 -2.47 4.58 24.91
CA PRO A 134 -3.42 5.29 25.79
C PRO A 134 -2.88 6.61 26.35
N LYS A 135 -1.55 6.77 26.40
CA LYS A 135 -0.88 7.98 26.93
C LYS A 135 -0.54 9.01 25.86
N PHE A 136 -0.67 8.65 24.58
CA PHE A 136 -0.27 9.52 23.48
C PHE A 136 -1.38 10.57 23.22
N PRO A 137 -1.04 11.84 22.95
CA PRO A 137 -2.03 12.89 22.77
C PRO A 137 -2.84 12.71 21.48
N MET A 138 -4.05 13.27 21.48
CA MET A 138 -4.99 13.16 20.36
C MET A 138 -4.45 13.76 19.05
N GLU A 139 -3.66 14.83 19.13
CA GLU A 139 -3.02 15.46 17.98
C GLU A 139 -2.05 14.50 17.29
N GLY A 140 -1.25 13.78 18.08
CA GLY A 140 -0.35 12.77 17.56
C GLY A 140 -1.10 11.61 16.92
N ILE A 141 -2.18 11.12 17.56
CA ILE A 141 -3.04 10.07 16.99
C ILE A 141 -3.61 10.51 15.65
N ALA A 142 -4.05 11.78 15.54
CA ALA A 142 -4.56 12.34 14.29
C ALA A 142 -3.47 12.40 13.20
N GLY A 143 -2.23 12.75 13.55
CA GLY A 143 -1.09 12.72 12.61
C GLY A 143 -0.82 11.32 12.05
N ILE A 144 -0.77 10.30 12.91
CA ILE A 144 -0.59 8.90 12.49
C ILE A 144 -1.76 8.45 11.60
N LYS A 145 -2.99 8.77 12.00
CA LYS A 145 -4.20 8.47 11.24
C LYS A 145 -4.14 9.09 9.84
N GLN A 146 -3.70 10.34 9.73
CA GLN A 146 -3.54 11.02 8.44
C GLN A 146 -2.49 10.35 7.55
N HIS A 147 -1.36 9.94 8.12
CA HIS A 147 -0.32 9.21 7.39
C HIS A 147 -0.84 7.84 6.88
N LEU A 148 -1.47 7.05 7.75
CA LEU A 148 -2.04 5.75 7.36
C LEU A 148 -3.12 5.88 6.29
N MET A 149 -3.92 6.94 6.35
CA MET A 149 -4.96 7.26 5.38
C MET A 149 -4.44 8.02 4.14
N SER A 150 -3.13 8.26 4.04
CA SER A 150 -2.55 8.97 2.90
C SER A 150 -2.68 8.16 1.62
N GLU A 151 -2.74 8.86 0.49
CA GLU A 151 -2.81 8.21 -0.82
C GLU A 151 -1.57 7.36 -1.11
N ALA A 152 -0.39 7.82 -0.68
CA ALA A 152 0.87 7.12 -0.86
C ALA A 152 0.89 5.77 -0.15
N THR A 153 0.48 5.71 1.13
CA THR A 153 0.47 4.46 1.90
C THR A 153 -0.57 3.49 1.37
N LEU A 154 -1.79 3.96 1.10
CA LEU A 154 -2.88 3.12 0.59
C LEU A 154 -2.60 2.62 -0.84
N SER A 155 -2.04 3.45 -1.73
CA SER A 155 -1.66 3.01 -3.08
C SER A 155 -0.51 1.98 -3.02
N HIS A 156 0.48 2.18 -2.16
CA HIS A 156 1.56 1.23 -1.94
C HIS A 156 1.03 -0.15 -1.50
N VAL A 157 0.18 -0.19 -0.47
CA VAL A 157 -0.46 -1.44 -0.01
C VAL A 157 -1.26 -2.08 -1.15
N SER A 158 -2.08 -1.30 -1.86
CA SER A 158 -2.90 -1.77 -2.99
C SER A 158 -2.04 -2.42 -4.08
N GLN A 159 -0.94 -1.78 -4.49
CA GLN A 159 -0.01 -2.31 -5.50
C GLN A 159 0.59 -3.65 -5.07
N HIS A 160 1.02 -3.77 -3.81
CA HIS A 160 1.62 -5.00 -3.29
C HIS A 160 0.62 -6.14 -3.08
N LEU A 161 -0.67 -5.84 -2.90
CA LEU A 161 -1.73 -6.85 -2.91
C LEU A 161 -2.03 -7.40 -4.32
N GLY A 162 -1.55 -6.73 -5.37
CA GLY A 162 -1.80 -7.10 -6.77
C GLY A 162 -3.08 -6.52 -7.35
N THR A 163 -3.63 -5.46 -6.76
CA THR A 163 -4.85 -4.79 -7.28
C THR A 163 -4.63 -4.15 -8.65
N LYS A 164 -3.38 -3.73 -8.94
CA LYS A 164 -2.97 -3.11 -10.21
C LYS A 164 -3.35 -3.95 -11.43
N ASP A 165 -3.30 -5.28 -11.32
CA ASP A 165 -3.54 -6.18 -12.44
C ASP A 165 -5.03 -6.47 -12.65
N ILE A 166 -5.85 -6.36 -11.59
CA ILE A 166 -7.28 -6.69 -11.57
C ILE A 166 -8.17 -5.47 -11.82
N ILE A 167 -7.72 -4.29 -11.38
CA ILE A 167 -8.51 -3.06 -11.44
C ILE A 167 -8.93 -2.71 -12.88
N LEU A 168 -10.21 -2.38 -13.03
CA LEU A 168 -10.78 -1.93 -14.29
C LEU A 168 -10.75 -0.41 -14.32
N ALA A 169 -9.73 0.14 -14.97
CA ALA A 169 -9.53 1.58 -15.17
C ALA A 169 -9.43 1.92 -16.67
N ALA A 170 -9.75 3.17 -17.04
CA ALA A 170 -9.70 3.60 -18.44
C ALA A 170 -8.27 3.83 -18.94
N GLU A 171 -7.39 4.33 -18.06
CA GLU A 171 -6.02 4.74 -18.33
C GLU A 171 -5.01 3.78 -17.67
N TYR A 172 -3.84 3.62 -18.30
CA TYR A 172 -2.76 2.78 -17.79
C TYR A 172 -1.40 3.45 -18.10
N PRO A 173 -0.48 3.58 -17.11
CA PRO A 173 -0.53 3.06 -15.74
C PRO A 173 -1.62 3.72 -14.88
N VAL A 174 -2.13 2.97 -13.91
CA VAL A 174 -3.18 3.43 -13.01
C VAL A 174 -2.61 4.44 -12.02
N ASP A 175 -3.32 5.56 -11.84
CA ASP A 175 -2.96 6.60 -10.89
C ASP A 175 -3.05 6.10 -9.42
N ASN A 176 -2.23 6.67 -8.55
CA ASN A 176 -2.17 6.31 -7.13
C ASN A 176 -3.52 6.56 -6.44
N TYR A 177 -4.22 7.62 -6.82
CA TYR A 177 -5.54 7.95 -6.31
C TYR A 177 -6.55 6.82 -6.58
N THR A 178 -6.55 6.29 -7.80
CA THR A 178 -7.45 5.21 -8.22
C THR A 178 -7.12 3.90 -7.49
N LEU A 179 -5.84 3.62 -7.26
CA LEU A 179 -5.40 2.44 -6.49
C LEU A 179 -5.77 2.53 -5.01
N ALA A 180 -5.59 3.70 -4.40
CA ALA A 180 -5.99 3.96 -3.01
C ALA A 180 -7.52 3.87 -2.85
N LYS A 181 -8.27 4.42 -3.81
CA LYS A 181 -9.73 4.33 -3.86
C LYS A 181 -10.22 2.90 -4.03
N ALA A 182 -9.56 2.09 -4.86
CA ALA A 182 -9.88 0.67 -5.00
C ALA A 182 -9.63 -0.09 -3.70
N LEU A 183 -8.54 0.18 -2.98
CA LEU A 183 -8.28 -0.44 -1.67
C LEU A 183 -9.39 -0.10 -0.66
N LYS A 184 -9.81 1.17 -0.59
CA LYS A 184 -10.97 1.59 0.22
C LYS A 184 -12.24 0.82 -0.16
N ALA A 185 -12.51 0.66 -1.46
CA ALA A 185 -13.67 -0.06 -1.95
C ALA A 185 -13.62 -1.56 -1.62
N ILE A 186 -12.44 -2.20 -1.68
CA ILE A 186 -12.24 -3.61 -1.31
C ILE A 186 -12.58 -3.81 0.17
N ILE A 187 -12.14 -2.89 1.03
CA ILE A 187 -12.46 -2.94 2.47
C ILE A 187 -13.96 -2.74 2.68
N GLY A 188 -14.61 -1.83 1.95
CA GLY A 188 -16.07 -1.66 1.99
C GLY A 188 -16.83 -2.92 1.53
N ALA A 189 -16.33 -3.60 0.49
CA ALA A 189 -16.87 -4.88 0.04
C ALA A 189 -16.66 -5.99 1.09
N LEU A 190 -15.52 -6.00 1.78
CA LEU A 190 -15.23 -6.95 2.86
C LEU A 190 -16.19 -6.77 4.05
N VAL A 191 -16.42 -5.52 4.48
CA VAL A 191 -17.38 -5.19 5.55
C VAL A 191 -18.77 -5.71 5.21
N LYS A 192 -19.21 -5.57 3.95
CA LYS A 192 -20.53 -6.05 3.50
C LYS A 192 -20.64 -7.57 3.34
N SER A 193 -19.53 -8.26 3.08
CA SER A 193 -19.53 -9.70 2.80
C SER A 193 -19.21 -10.54 4.04
N SER A 194 -18.07 -10.28 4.68
CA SER A 194 -17.56 -11.04 5.83
C SER A 194 -17.80 -10.38 7.18
N GLY A 195 -18.25 -9.12 7.21
CA GLY A 195 -18.54 -8.36 8.43
C GLY A 195 -17.39 -7.50 8.94
N GLU A 196 -17.65 -6.77 10.03
CA GLU A 196 -16.72 -5.77 10.60
C GLU A 196 -15.47 -6.40 11.24
N GLU A 197 -15.59 -7.60 11.81
CA GLU A 197 -14.46 -8.26 12.50
C GLU A 197 -13.35 -8.67 11.51
N SER A 198 -13.70 -9.33 10.41
CA SER A 198 -12.73 -9.66 9.35
C SER A 198 -12.14 -8.40 8.73
N ALA A 199 -12.95 -7.38 8.49
CA ALA A 199 -12.46 -6.11 7.96
C ALA A 199 -11.49 -5.41 8.93
N ALA A 200 -11.72 -5.48 10.24
CA ALA A 200 -10.80 -4.96 11.25
C ALA A 200 -9.45 -5.70 11.20
N HIS A 201 -9.48 -7.04 11.11
CA HIS A 201 -8.27 -7.86 10.96
C HIS A 201 -7.49 -7.50 9.69
N PHE A 202 -8.19 -7.33 8.56
CA PHE A 202 -7.57 -6.90 7.31
C PHE A 202 -6.88 -5.53 7.44
N VAL A 203 -7.55 -4.53 8.01
CA VAL A 203 -6.95 -3.19 8.19
C VAL A 203 -5.75 -3.24 9.13
N ARG A 204 -5.81 -4.03 10.20
CA ARG A 204 -4.69 -4.23 11.12
C ARG A 204 -3.49 -4.85 10.42
N ASP A 205 -3.71 -5.91 9.66
CA ASP A 205 -2.64 -6.73 9.11
C ASP A 205 -1.97 -6.09 7.88
N PHE A 206 -2.68 -5.26 7.12
CA PHE A 206 -2.14 -4.62 5.91
C PHE A 206 -1.85 -3.12 6.06
N VAL A 207 -2.70 -2.38 6.77
CA VAL A 207 -2.57 -0.91 6.89
C VAL A 207 -1.75 -0.53 8.11
N ILE A 208 -2.08 -1.07 9.29
CA ILE A 208 -1.38 -0.72 10.54
C ILE A 208 0.05 -1.25 10.55
N THR A 209 0.30 -2.39 9.90
CA THR A 209 1.66 -2.93 9.73
C THR A 209 2.61 -2.03 8.94
N GLN A 210 2.10 -1.04 8.19
CA GLN A 210 2.95 -0.05 7.54
C GLN A 210 3.70 0.83 8.54
N LEU A 211 3.22 0.96 9.78
CA LEU A 211 3.92 1.67 10.86
C LEU A 211 5.13 0.89 11.40
N GLN A 212 5.25 -0.40 11.07
CA GLN A 212 6.34 -1.22 11.59
C GLN A 212 7.68 -0.70 11.06
N GLY A 213 8.57 -0.32 11.97
CA GLY A 213 9.89 0.22 11.63
C GLY A 213 9.90 1.71 11.30
N GLN A 214 8.77 2.41 11.43
CA GLN A 214 8.68 3.85 11.34
C GLN A 214 8.59 4.45 12.75
N ASP A 215 9.20 5.63 12.97
CA ASP A 215 9.06 6.34 14.24
C ASP A 215 7.71 7.06 14.26
N VAL A 216 6.83 6.62 15.16
CA VAL A 216 5.48 7.17 15.34
C VAL A 216 5.52 8.67 15.67
N ASN A 217 6.60 9.13 16.32
CA ASN A 217 6.76 10.52 16.72
C ASN A 217 7.11 11.44 15.53
N GLU A 218 7.52 10.91 14.37
CA GLU A 218 7.77 11.71 13.17
C GLU A 218 6.49 12.27 12.55
N TYR A 219 5.35 11.59 12.75
CA TYR A 219 4.06 12.04 12.24
C TYR A 219 3.45 13.20 13.02
N TRP A 220 4.05 13.57 14.16
CA TRP A 220 3.60 14.67 14.97
C TRP A 220 4.73 15.67 15.18
N HIS A 221 4.66 16.76 14.43
CA HIS A 221 5.64 17.82 14.53
C HIS A 221 5.37 18.69 15.77
N ILE A 222 6.18 18.51 16.81
CA ILE A 222 6.18 19.38 17.99
C ILE A 222 7.12 20.56 17.73
N GLU A 223 6.56 21.78 17.67
CA GLU A 223 7.34 23.01 17.47
C GLU A 223 8.35 23.22 18.61
N ASP A 224 7.90 23.21 19.86
CA ASP A 224 8.73 23.44 21.05
C ASP A 224 8.67 22.27 22.05
N PRO A 225 9.52 21.23 21.91
CA PRO A 225 9.54 20.07 22.80
C PRO A 225 9.83 20.41 24.26
N TRP A 226 10.68 21.42 24.49
CA TRP A 226 11.05 21.84 25.85
C TRP A 226 9.85 22.45 26.59
N SER A 227 9.13 23.36 25.94
CA SER A 227 7.96 24.02 26.54
C SER A 227 6.90 22.98 26.90
N MET A 228 6.59 22.08 25.96
CA MET A 228 5.62 21.02 26.17
C MET A 228 5.99 20.14 27.37
N LEU A 229 7.24 19.68 27.45
CA LEU A 229 7.72 18.84 28.53
C LEU A 229 7.65 19.56 29.89
N THR A 230 8.03 20.84 29.94
CA THR A 230 7.95 21.62 31.18
C THR A 230 6.51 21.87 31.61
N GLY A 231 5.57 22.08 30.67
CA GLY A 231 4.15 22.21 30.96
C GLY A 231 3.54 20.91 31.50
N LEU A 232 3.93 19.76 30.93
CA LEU A 232 3.49 18.45 31.40
C LEU A 232 3.97 18.14 32.82
N LEU A 233 5.22 18.45 33.12
CA LEU A 233 5.83 18.14 34.41
C LEU A 233 5.48 19.18 35.48
N SER A 234 5.29 20.45 35.12
CA SER A 234 4.81 21.47 36.04
C SER A 234 3.40 21.18 36.55
N ASN A 235 2.53 20.63 35.69
CA ASN A 235 1.21 20.14 36.09
C ASN A 235 1.28 19.01 37.13
N GLN A 236 2.40 18.28 37.18
CA GLN A 236 2.69 17.23 38.16
C GLN A 236 3.50 17.75 39.37
N GLY A 237 3.83 19.05 39.40
CA GLY A 237 4.65 19.68 40.45
C GLY A 237 6.14 19.34 40.36
N VAL A 238 6.61 18.84 39.22
CA VAL A 238 7.99 18.35 39.03
C VAL A 238 8.79 19.35 38.19
N GLN A 239 9.97 19.75 38.69
CA GLN A 239 10.89 20.63 37.97
C GLN A 239 12.02 19.84 37.30
N VAL A 240 12.32 20.18 36.04
CA VAL A 240 13.39 19.54 35.25
C VAL A 240 14.63 20.42 35.17
N GLU A 241 15.77 19.83 35.48
CA GLU A 241 17.09 20.47 35.36
C GLU A 241 17.87 19.88 34.17
N PRO A 242 18.19 20.66 33.13
CA PRO A 242 19.11 20.24 32.08
C PRO A 242 20.56 20.41 32.55
N ARG A 243 21.40 19.38 32.38
CA ARG A 243 22.85 19.45 32.65
C ARG A 243 23.66 18.88 31.50
N LEU A 244 24.79 19.52 31.21
CA LEU A 244 25.76 19.01 30.25
C LEU A 244 26.49 17.80 30.86
N ILE A 245 26.41 16.64 30.20
CA ILE A 245 27.04 15.39 30.64
C ILE A 245 28.39 15.19 29.95
N GLY A 246 28.49 15.58 28.67
CA GLY A 246 29.71 15.44 27.90
C GLY A 246 29.76 16.40 26.71
N GLU A 247 30.97 16.78 26.33
CA GLU A 247 31.26 17.56 25.14
C GLU A 247 32.49 17.00 24.44
N THR A 248 32.45 16.94 23.11
CA THR A 248 33.56 16.48 22.25
C THR A 248 33.72 17.41 21.06
N GLY A 249 34.96 17.67 20.63
CA GLY A 249 35.22 18.50 19.45
C GLY A 249 34.82 19.97 19.63
N LYS A 250 34.94 20.52 20.84
CA LYS A 250 34.60 21.91 21.15
C LYS A 250 35.34 22.87 20.19
N HIS A 251 34.62 23.83 19.62
CA HIS A 251 35.11 24.78 18.60
C HIS A 251 35.43 24.19 17.21
N THR A 252 34.97 22.96 16.92
CA THR A 252 35.04 22.38 15.58
C THR A 252 33.67 22.35 14.92
N LEU A 253 33.63 22.17 13.60
CA LEU A 253 32.38 21.99 12.84
C LEU A 253 31.64 20.70 13.24
N LEU A 254 32.35 19.70 13.76
CA LEU A 254 31.80 18.42 14.18
C LEU A 254 31.71 18.34 15.73
N ALA A 255 31.47 19.48 16.37
CA ALA A 255 31.23 19.52 17.80
C ALA A 255 29.98 18.68 18.14
N CYS A 256 30.07 17.90 19.21
CA CYS A 256 28.96 17.09 19.70
C CYS A 256 28.81 17.31 21.21
N TYR A 257 27.62 17.69 21.62
CA TYR A 257 27.24 17.94 23.00
C TYR A 257 26.21 16.91 23.44
N ARG A 258 26.36 16.41 24.66
CA ARG A 258 25.40 15.50 25.30
C ARG A 258 24.79 16.17 26.52
N VAL A 259 23.49 16.40 26.48
CA VAL A 259 22.72 17.01 27.58
C VAL A 259 21.83 15.94 28.22
N GLY A 260 21.78 15.90 29.54
CA GLY A 260 20.85 15.06 30.30
C GLY A 260 19.83 15.88 31.05
N LEU A 261 18.61 15.34 31.15
CA LEU A 261 17.53 15.92 31.93
C LEU A 261 17.41 15.18 33.26
N TYR A 262 17.41 15.94 34.36
CA TYR A 262 17.32 15.41 35.71
C TYR A 262 16.06 15.91 36.41
N VAL A 263 15.44 15.02 37.18
CA VAL A 263 14.36 15.30 38.13
C VAL A 263 14.77 14.67 39.45
N ASP A 264 14.75 15.44 40.54
CA ASP A 264 15.17 14.96 41.88
C ASP A 264 16.51 14.23 41.87
N LYS A 265 17.47 14.75 41.10
CA LYS A 265 18.82 14.18 40.90
C LYS A 265 18.84 12.80 40.18
N LYS A 266 17.72 12.33 39.64
CA LYS A 266 17.62 11.14 38.80
C LYS A 266 17.56 11.55 37.33
N MET A 267 18.38 10.92 36.50
CA MET A 267 18.37 11.17 35.05
C MET A 267 17.13 10.51 34.42
N ILE A 268 16.34 11.30 33.69
CA ILE A 268 15.18 10.79 32.94
C ILE A 268 15.58 10.42 31.52
N SER A 269 16.23 11.35 30.82
CA SER A 269 16.63 11.21 29.43
C SER A 269 17.97 11.88 29.16
N SER A 270 18.56 11.56 28.01
CA SER A 270 19.71 12.27 27.47
C SER A 270 19.59 12.41 25.98
N GLY A 271 20.09 13.51 25.42
CA GLY A 271 20.09 13.80 24.00
C GLY A 271 21.46 14.28 23.53
N PHE A 272 21.71 14.10 22.23
CA PHE A 272 22.90 14.57 21.54
C PHE A 272 22.53 15.68 20.57
N GLY A 273 23.47 16.57 20.29
CA GLY A 273 23.29 17.63 19.29
C GLY A 273 24.59 18.32 18.94
N GLU A 274 24.59 19.01 17.81
CA GLU A 274 25.71 19.82 17.33
C GLU A 274 25.95 21.05 18.19
N THR A 275 24.89 21.53 18.84
CA THR A 275 24.90 22.66 19.79
C THR A 275 24.27 22.26 21.12
N VAL A 276 24.55 22.99 22.19
CA VAL A 276 23.93 22.73 23.50
C VAL A 276 22.40 22.90 23.45
N ALA A 277 21.90 23.83 22.63
CA ALA A 277 20.47 24.05 22.44
C ALA A 277 19.81 22.85 21.73
N THR A 278 20.36 22.39 20.61
CA THR A 278 19.84 21.21 19.89
C THR A 278 19.92 19.95 20.75
N ALA A 279 21.01 19.75 21.50
CA ALA A 279 21.14 18.63 22.43
C ALA A 279 20.08 18.67 23.54
N LYS A 280 19.74 19.86 24.05
CA LYS A 280 18.67 20.06 25.02
C LYS A 280 17.30 19.73 24.43
N GLU A 281 17.01 20.16 23.20
CA GLU A 281 15.77 19.82 22.51
C GLU A 281 15.64 18.32 22.24
N MET A 282 16.72 17.66 21.81
CA MET A 282 16.72 16.20 21.62
C MET A 282 16.51 15.45 22.94
N ALA A 283 17.13 15.92 24.03
CA ALA A 283 16.90 15.33 25.34
C ALA A 283 15.43 15.51 25.80
N ALA A 284 14.79 16.62 25.45
CA ALA A 284 13.39 16.87 25.72
C ALA A 284 12.46 15.97 24.89
N ARG A 285 12.72 15.82 23.58
CA ARG A 285 11.99 14.88 22.72
C ARG A 285 12.08 13.46 23.24
N GLU A 286 13.27 13.02 23.64
CA GLU A 286 13.47 11.69 24.21
C GLU A 286 12.68 11.50 25.50
N ALA A 287 12.64 12.50 26.39
CA ALA A 287 11.82 12.43 27.59
C ALA A 287 10.32 12.40 27.29
N LEU A 288 9.85 13.14 26.28
CA LEU A 288 8.45 13.08 25.82
C LEU A 288 8.08 11.67 25.32
N LYS A 289 8.97 11.02 24.55
CA LYS A 289 8.77 9.62 24.13
C LYS A 289 8.55 8.70 25.33
N LYS A 290 9.31 8.87 26.41
CA LYS A 290 9.12 8.09 27.66
C LYS A 290 7.80 8.38 28.36
N VAL A 291 7.40 9.65 28.42
CA VAL A 291 6.13 10.08 29.03
C VAL A 291 4.95 9.46 28.29
N PHE A 292 4.97 9.47 26.96
CA PHE A 292 3.92 8.90 26.13
C PHE A 292 4.02 7.38 25.95
N GLY A 293 5.16 6.77 26.28
CA GLY A 293 5.40 5.34 26.07
C GLY A 293 5.65 4.96 24.62
N THR A 294 6.11 5.90 23.79
CA THR A 294 6.48 5.72 22.36
C THR A 294 7.99 5.57 22.19
N GLU A 295 8.65 4.92 23.16
CA GLU A 295 10.07 4.61 23.08
C GLU A 295 10.34 3.54 22.01
N ASP A 296 11.56 3.49 21.47
CA ASP A 296 11.98 2.43 20.55
C ASP A 296 11.88 1.03 21.18
N SER A 297 11.88 0.96 22.52
CA SER A 297 11.71 -0.25 23.32
C SER A 297 10.24 -0.65 23.57
N MET A 298 9.28 0.08 22.98
CA MET A 298 7.85 -0.19 23.16
C MET A 298 7.48 -1.59 22.72
N LYS A 299 6.38 -2.11 23.29
CA LYS A 299 5.85 -3.41 22.89
C LYS A 299 5.44 -3.36 21.42
N PRO A 300 5.69 -4.43 20.64
CA PRO A 300 5.27 -4.49 19.26
C PRO A 300 3.73 -4.48 19.15
N ILE A 301 3.26 -4.22 17.92
CA ILE A 301 1.86 -4.26 17.53
C ILE A 301 1.23 -5.58 18.01
N ASN A 302 0.11 -5.48 18.75
CA ASN A 302 -0.55 -6.66 19.30
C ASN A 302 -1.57 -7.24 18.30
N PHE A 303 -1.14 -8.27 17.57
CA PHE A 303 -1.99 -9.02 16.63
C PHE A 303 -3.01 -9.95 17.30
N GLN A 304 -2.98 -10.11 18.63
CA GLN A 304 -3.94 -10.94 19.36
C GLN A 304 -5.25 -10.21 19.68
N LEU A 305 -5.32 -8.89 19.45
CA LEU A 305 -6.54 -8.13 19.61
C LEU A 305 -7.58 -8.61 18.58
N GLN A 306 -8.69 -9.15 19.08
CA GLN A 306 -9.83 -9.60 18.28
C GLN A 306 -10.90 -8.52 18.22
N GLY A 307 -11.43 -8.28 17.02
CA GLY A 307 -12.52 -7.34 16.78
C GLY A 307 -12.17 -5.87 16.96
N MET A 308 -13.22 -5.05 17.07
CA MET A 308 -13.10 -3.60 17.32
C MET A 308 -12.68 -3.36 18.78
N PRO A 309 -11.54 -2.71 19.04
CA PRO A 309 -11.15 -2.39 20.41
C PRO A 309 -12.15 -1.43 21.04
N LYS A 310 -12.59 -1.74 22.26
CA LYS A 310 -13.50 -0.86 23.02
C LYS A 310 -12.75 0.41 23.40
N ALA A 311 -13.36 1.56 23.17
CA ALA A 311 -12.83 2.85 23.60
C ALA A 311 -12.67 2.85 25.13
N GLN A 312 -11.44 2.87 25.61
CA GLN A 312 -11.16 3.09 27.04
C GLN A 312 -11.22 4.59 27.29
N SER A 313 -12.37 5.07 27.76
CA SER A 313 -12.59 6.47 28.13
C SER A 313 -11.78 6.91 29.36
N ASP A 314 -11.36 5.97 30.20
CA ASP A 314 -11.04 6.29 31.60
C ASP A 314 -9.53 6.51 31.88
N ALA A 315 -8.66 6.37 30.87
CA ALA A 315 -7.21 6.47 31.04
C ALA A 315 -6.56 7.69 30.35
N ARG A 316 -7.35 8.64 29.85
CA ARG A 316 -6.80 9.79 29.13
C ARG A 316 -6.35 10.88 30.10
N TYR A 317 -5.04 11.08 30.20
CA TYR A 317 -4.50 12.38 30.63
C TYR A 317 -4.97 13.43 29.63
N GLN A 318 -5.80 14.38 30.06
CA GLN A 318 -6.14 15.57 29.28
C GLN A 318 -4.86 16.41 29.12
N ILE A 319 -4.09 16.10 28.09
CA ILE A 319 -2.95 16.89 27.67
C ILE A 319 -3.42 17.61 26.41
N SER A 320 -4.09 18.74 26.60
CA SER A 320 -4.22 19.74 25.56
C SER A 320 -2.91 20.52 25.52
N ALA A 321 -2.15 20.39 24.43
CA ALA A 321 -1.15 21.40 24.09
C ALA A 321 -1.94 22.68 23.77
N SER A 322 -1.77 23.72 24.58
CA SER A 322 -2.25 25.07 24.28
C SER A 322 -1.07 25.90 23.82
#